data_AF-A0A914ZUR3-F1
#
_entry.id   AF-A0A914ZUR3-F1
#
_cell.length_a   1.000
_cell.length_b   1.000
_cell.length_c   1.000
_cell.angle_alpha   90.00
_cell.angle_beta   90.00
_cell.angle_gamma   90.00
#
_symmetry.space_group_name_H-M   'P 1'
#
loop_
_entity.id
_entity.type
_entity.pdbx_description
1 polymer ?
#
loop_
_entity_poly.entity_id
_entity_poly.type
_entity_poly.pdbx_seq_one_letter_code
_entity_poly.pdbx_strand_id
1 'polypeptide(L)'
;MDFFTEMRSSMINCDNIDAHKLDILFATEDVQRVYRQTNTYYAECIQDALFTVGMAVASGDEKRIRPRKPIDYGSVEMSWFEGPNWRMHPQWRYCLVNDTDALSTPEESFAVYVKQMRVTGKLPKLCEPRRALVDRFLFDMKVTNGLTNSWDVSWKKNRRNQIHLVFFSTPSGMIKFWNELPNGLSNTDPNWIESVTTPVPKSTPQSIPTQQSSSYSHYVLDENRRSSEDRYFRRAVRMRNHIVVDVNLKTKLWYSSEAASAYGNPENVSLLMTASKALYVDGALIGVAGMEFTVDSFAKTLSKMGCGPQDDRRWCLLLDEHAYVVYSSLKNTRYGNVFSTNSDERKGNLLGRWFGTINRITERTMSLLLKNNFYTE
;
A
#
# COMPACT_ATOMS: atom_id res chain seq x y z
N MET A 1 -1.49 -27.66 29.33
CA MET A 1 -1.02 -27.79 27.94
C MET A 1 -1.49 -26.56 27.20
N ASP A 2 -0.61 -25.87 26.50
CA ASP A 2 -0.98 -24.66 25.74
C ASP A 2 -1.90 -25.04 24.57
N PHE A 3 -2.99 -24.30 24.40
CA PHE A 3 -3.99 -24.49 23.33
C PHE A 3 -3.35 -24.49 21.93
N PHE A 4 -2.25 -23.74 21.73
CA PHE A 4 -1.46 -23.75 20.50
C PHE A 4 -0.77 -25.11 20.24
N THR A 5 -0.28 -25.75 21.30
CA THR A 5 0.34 -27.08 21.20
C THR A 5 -0.71 -28.11 20.84
N GLU A 6 -1.92 -27.99 21.38
CA GLU A 6 -3.05 -28.88 21.09
C GLU A 6 -3.50 -28.78 19.62
N MET A 7 -3.69 -27.55 19.09
CA MET A 7 -4.02 -27.36 17.68
C MET A 7 -2.92 -27.91 16.75
N ARG A 8 -1.65 -27.62 17.06
CA ARG A 8 -0.51 -28.11 16.27
C ARG A 8 -0.44 -29.64 16.31
N SER A 9 -0.60 -30.26 17.47
CA SER A 9 -0.62 -31.71 17.62
C SER A 9 -1.79 -32.33 16.86
N SER A 10 -2.98 -31.76 16.93
CA SER A 10 -4.15 -32.22 16.17
C SER A 10 -3.92 -32.17 14.66
N MET A 11 -3.30 -31.10 14.15
CA MET A 11 -2.93 -30.99 12.74
C MET A 11 -1.86 -32.01 12.31
N ILE A 12 -0.90 -32.34 13.18
CA ILE A 12 0.17 -33.31 12.90
C ILE A 12 -0.37 -34.74 12.93
N ASN A 13 -1.23 -35.04 13.89
CA ASN A 13 -1.74 -36.38 14.14
C ASN A 13 -2.97 -36.73 13.30
N CYS A 14 -3.51 -35.77 12.53
CA CYS A 14 -4.75 -35.93 11.78
C CYS A 14 -5.98 -36.21 12.67
N ASP A 15 -5.98 -35.69 13.90
CA ASP A 15 -7.08 -35.85 14.86
C ASP A 15 -8.18 -34.78 14.68
N ASN A 16 -8.13 -34.00 13.60
CA ASN A 16 -8.94 -32.80 13.40
C ASN A 16 -10.35 -33.11 12.88
N ILE A 17 -11.32 -33.16 13.79
CA ILE A 17 -12.75 -33.24 13.46
C ILE A 17 -13.38 -31.83 13.35
N ASP A 18 -12.85 -30.83 14.07
CA ASP A 18 -13.44 -29.49 14.19
C ASP A 18 -12.46 -28.35 13.90
N ALA A 19 -13.02 -27.23 13.42
CA ALA A 19 -12.26 -26.00 13.20
C ALA A 19 -11.94 -25.28 14.52
N HIS A 20 -10.70 -24.82 14.66
CA HIS A 20 -10.23 -24.15 15.89
C HIS A 20 -10.28 -22.64 15.75
N LYS A 21 -10.83 -21.95 16.76
CA LYS A 21 -10.89 -20.49 16.78
C LYS A 21 -9.86 -19.92 17.75
N LEU A 22 -9.07 -18.96 17.28
CA LEU A 22 -7.93 -18.40 18.02
C LEU A 22 -7.85 -16.88 17.85
N ASP A 23 -7.64 -16.19 18.96
CA ASP A 23 -7.24 -14.78 18.95
C ASP A 23 -5.71 -14.70 18.87
N ILE A 24 -5.22 -14.04 17.82
CA ILE A 24 -3.80 -13.92 17.52
C ILE A 24 -3.39 -12.46 17.31
N LEU A 25 -2.09 -12.21 17.40
CA LEU A 25 -1.45 -11.02 16.85
C LEU A 25 -0.92 -11.35 15.46
N PHE A 26 -1.59 -10.83 14.43
CA PHE A 26 -1.21 -11.02 13.03
C PHE A 26 -0.21 -9.95 12.58
N ALA A 27 0.98 -10.38 12.13
CA ALA A 27 1.99 -9.51 11.52
C ALA A 27 1.95 -9.63 10.00
N THR A 28 2.09 -8.50 9.28
CA THR A 28 2.00 -8.50 7.80
C THR A 28 3.30 -8.84 7.09
N GLU A 29 4.47 -8.61 7.71
CA GLU A 29 5.81 -8.92 7.15
C GLU A 29 6.95 -8.77 8.19
N ASP A 30 7.15 -7.57 8.78
CA ASP A 30 8.37 -7.27 9.57
C ASP A 30 8.16 -7.19 11.09
N VAL A 31 7.01 -7.68 11.60
CA VAL A 31 6.60 -7.59 13.03
C VAL A 31 6.54 -6.16 13.61
N GLN A 32 6.94 -5.14 12.86
CA GLN A 32 6.80 -3.71 13.19
C GLN A 32 5.36 -3.30 13.51
N ARG A 33 4.39 -4.02 12.93
CA ARG A 33 2.96 -3.79 13.12
C ARG A 33 2.27 -5.14 13.32
N VAL A 34 1.43 -5.21 14.35
CA VAL A 34 0.70 -6.40 14.75
C VAL A 34 -0.76 -6.05 15.01
N TYR A 35 -1.66 -6.80 14.37
CA TYR A 35 -3.10 -6.55 14.48
C TYR A 35 -3.72 -7.68 15.27
N ARG A 36 -4.53 -7.33 16.27
CA ARG A 36 -5.40 -8.33 16.92
C ARG A 36 -6.37 -8.87 15.88
N GLN A 37 -6.42 -10.18 15.77
CA GLN A 37 -7.23 -10.86 14.77
C GLN A 37 -7.69 -12.19 15.31
N THR A 38 -8.97 -12.47 15.17
CA THR A 38 -9.52 -13.79 15.43
C THR A 38 -9.50 -14.61 14.15
N ASN A 39 -8.88 -15.78 14.18
CA ASN A 39 -8.80 -16.72 13.06
C ASN A 39 -9.57 -18.00 13.37
N THR A 40 -10.23 -18.53 12.34
CA THR A 40 -10.73 -19.91 12.33
C THR A 40 -9.78 -20.75 11.48
N TYR A 41 -9.18 -21.76 12.10
CA TYR A 41 -8.23 -22.68 11.51
C TYR A 41 -8.93 -23.98 11.13
N TYR A 42 -8.92 -24.28 9.83
CA TYR A 42 -9.35 -25.55 9.26
C TYR A 42 -8.10 -26.35 8.91
N ALA A 43 -8.13 -27.66 9.06
CA ALA A 43 -7.06 -28.49 8.54
C ALA A 43 -7.57 -29.84 8.05
N GLU A 44 -6.95 -30.36 7.00
CA GLU A 44 -7.31 -31.63 6.37
C GLU A 44 -6.03 -32.39 6.01
N CYS A 45 -6.01 -33.70 6.22
CA CYS A 45 -4.87 -34.54 5.85
C CYS A 45 -4.91 -34.95 4.38
N ILE A 46 -3.75 -34.90 3.72
CA ILE A 46 -3.64 -35.35 2.34
C ILE A 46 -3.52 -36.88 2.35
N GLN A 47 -4.47 -37.54 1.70
CA GLN A 47 -4.45 -39.00 1.54
C GLN A 47 -3.14 -39.45 0.90
N ASP A 48 -2.58 -40.54 1.40
CA ASP A 48 -1.33 -41.15 0.95
C ASP A 48 -0.09 -40.23 1.04
N ALA A 49 -0.14 -39.21 1.90
CA ALA A 49 0.99 -38.32 2.18
C ALA A 49 1.13 -38.00 3.67
N LEU A 50 2.34 -37.63 4.10
CA LEU A 50 2.62 -37.18 5.47
C LEU A 50 2.33 -35.68 5.68
N PHE A 51 1.46 -35.11 4.85
CA PHE A 51 1.19 -33.67 4.83
C PHE A 51 -0.25 -33.37 5.25
N THR A 52 -0.39 -32.32 6.05
CA THR A 52 -1.68 -31.71 6.42
C THR A 52 -1.77 -30.31 5.82
N VAL A 53 -2.90 -30.00 5.19
CA VAL A 53 -3.20 -28.65 4.69
C VAL A 53 -3.95 -27.89 5.76
N GLY A 54 -3.42 -26.75 6.19
CA GLY A 54 -4.10 -25.83 7.09
C GLY A 54 -4.58 -24.58 6.35
N MET A 55 -5.78 -24.10 6.68
CA MET A 55 -6.33 -22.84 6.20
C MET A 55 -6.78 -21.99 7.39
N ALA A 56 -6.22 -20.78 7.50
CA ALA A 56 -6.65 -19.79 8.48
C ALA A 56 -7.56 -18.76 7.80
N VAL A 57 -8.79 -18.62 8.28
CA VAL A 57 -9.75 -17.61 7.82
C VAL A 57 -9.94 -16.59 8.93
N ALA A 58 -9.55 -15.35 8.68
CA ALA A 58 -9.75 -14.27 9.61
C ALA A 58 -11.23 -13.90 9.72
N SER A 59 -11.66 -13.51 10.92
CA SER A 59 -13.02 -13.02 11.11
C SER A 59 -13.25 -11.75 10.27
N GLY A 60 -14.34 -11.74 9.51
CA GLY A 60 -14.68 -10.68 8.55
C GLY A 60 -14.18 -10.92 7.12
N ASP A 61 -13.33 -11.93 6.88
CA ASP A 61 -12.84 -12.30 5.53
C ASP A 61 -13.62 -13.46 4.89
N GLU A 62 -14.66 -13.96 5.55
CA GLU A 62 -15.42 -15.14 5.14
C GLU A 62 -16.24 -14.89 3.85
N LYS A 63 -16.53 -13.62 3.56
CA LYS A 63 -17.36 -13.22 2.42
C LYS A 63 -16.52 -12.69 1.27
N ARG A 64 -16.79 -13.21 0.07
CA ARG A 64 -16.25 -12.73 -1.20
C ARG A 64 -17.38 -12.25 -2.10
N ILE A 65 -17.08 -11.24 -2.91
CA ILE A 65 -18.05 -10.71 -3.87
C ILE A 65 -17.96 -11.50 -5.15
N ARG A 66 -19.12 -11.93 -5.65
CA ARG A 66 -19.27 -12.64 -6.91
C ARG A 66 -20.29 -11.93 -7.80
N PRO A 67 -20.06 -11.86 -9.13
CA PRO A 67 -21.07 -11.42 -10.07
C PRO A 67 -22.37 -12.24 -9.93
N ARG A 68 -23.53 -11.58 -9.93
CA ARG A 68 -24.85 -12.24 -9.87
C ARG A 68 -25.13 -13.12 -11.08
N LYS A 69 -24.62 -12.72 -12.24
CA LYS A 69 -24.68 -13.47 -13.50
C LYS A 69 -23.26 -13.81 -13.96
N PRO A 70 -23.05 -14.92 -14.69
CA PRO A 70 -21.78 -15.18 -15.35
C PRO A 70 -21.33 -13.98 -16.19
N ILE A 71 -20.02 -13.82 -16.34
CA ILE A 71 -19.47 -12.77 -17.20
C ILE A 71 -19.87 -13.05 -18.64
N ASP A 72 -20.58 -12.10 -19.25
CA ASP A 72 -20.79 -12.07 -20.68
C ASP A 72 -19.56 -11.49 -21.36
N TYR A 73 -18.69 -12.37 -21.85
CA TYR A 73 -17.43 -12.01 -22.50
C TYR A 73 -17.64 -11.15 -23.76
N GLY A 74 -18.77 -11.30 -24.47
CA GLY A 74 -19.10 -10.48 -25.64
C GLY A 74 -19.42 -9.03 -25.29
N SER A 75 -19.85 -8.78 -24.05
CA SER A 75 -20.17 -7.44 -23.52
C SER A 75 -18.96 -6.70 -22.92
N VAL A 76 -17.77 -7.31 -22.91
CA VAL A 76 -16.57 -6.66 -22.38
C VAL A 76 -16.16 -5.53 -23.31
N GLU A 77 -16.04 -4.31 -22.78
CA GLU A 77 -15.64 -3.14 -23.56
C GLU A 77 -14.13 -2.92 -23.47
N MET A 78 -13.49 -2.65 -24.62
CA MET A 78 -12.05 -2.36 -24.67
C MET A 78 -11.69 -1.06 -23.95
N SER A 79 -12.63 -0.11 -23.89
CA SER A 79 -12.49 1.17 -23.19
C SER A 79 -12.14 1.03 -21.71
N TRP A 80 -12.48 -0.11 -21.09
CA TRP A 80 -12.13 -0.35 -19.68
C TRP A 80 -10.62 -0.53 -19.49
N PHE A 81 -9.91 -0.95 -20.53
CA PHE A 81 -8.49 -1.28 -20.57
C PHE A 81 -7.67 -0.22 -21.33
N GLU A 82 -8.30 0.86 -21.77
CA GLU A 82 -7.63 1.96 -22.46
C GLU A 82 -6.84 2.85 -21.48
N GLY A 83 -5.71 3.34 -21.97
CA GLY A 83 -4.85 4.26 -21.24
C GLY A 83 -3.98 3.61 -20.15
N PRO A 84 -3.09 4.40 -19.55
CA PRO A 84 -2.07 3.89 -18.63
C PRO A 84 -2.57 3.79 -17.17
N ASN A 85 -3.81 4.16 -16.87
CA ASN A 85 -4.32 4.41 -15.52
C ASN A 85 -4.82 3.16 -14.79
N TRP A 86 -4.29 2.00 -15.16
CA TRP A 86 -4.59 0.73 -14.50
C TRP A 86 -3.38 -0.21 -14.55
N ARG A 87 -3.29 -1.12 -13.59
CA ARG A 87 -2.26 -2.17 -13.53
C ARG A 87 -2.84 -3.50 -13.11
N MET A 88 -2.15 -4.54 -13.53
CA MET A 88 -2.33 -5.91 -13.07
C MET A 88 -1.24 -6.26 -12.08
N HIS A 89 -1.58 -7.20 -11.19
CA HIS A 89 -0.60 -7.84 -10.33
C HIS A 89 0.53 -8.44 -11.19
N PRO A 90 1.79 -8.01 -11.01
CA PRO A 90 2.87 -8.29 -11.97
C PRO A 90 3.26 -9.77 -12.03
N GLN A 91 3.01 -10.52 -10.95
CA GLN A 91 3.39 -11.93 -10.84
C GLN A 91 2.21 -12.90 -11.02
N TRP A 92 0.97 -12.41 -11.07
CA TRP A 92 -0.18 -13.30 -11.25
C TRP A 92 -0.38 -13.54 -12.74
N ARG A 93 -0.49 -14.83 -13.12
CA ARG A 93 -0.84 -15.19 -14.50
C ARG A 93 -2.36 -15.28 -14.59
N TYR A 94 -3.02 -14.40 -15.34
CA TYR A 94 -4.49 -14.45 -15.49
C TYR A 94 -4.88 -15.46 -16.57
N CYS A 95 -4.09 -15.50 -17.65
CA CYS A 95 -4.11 -16.54 -18.66
C CYS A 95 -2.72 -17.18 -18.75
N LEU A 96 -2.64 -18.42 -19.23
CA LEU A 96 -1.37 -19.08 -19.52
C LEU A 96 -0.63 -18.35 -20.65
N VAL A 97 0.69 -18.31 -20.55
CA VAL A 97 1.57 -17.58 -21.46
C VAL A 97 1.60 -18.30 -22.81
N ASN A 98 1.33 -17.58 -23.89
CA ASN A 98 1.61 -18.06 -25.24
C ASN A 98 3.06 -17.69 -25.62
N ASP A 99 3.70 -18.42 -26.54
CA ASP A 99 5.10 -18.16 -26.94
C ASP A 99 5.31 -16.72 -27.48
N THR A 100 4.24 -16.09 -27.97
CA THR A 100 4.20 -14.69 -28.43
C THR A 100 4.22 -13.65 -27.30
N ASP A 101 3.94 -14.05 -26.06
CA ASP A 101 3.72 -13.12 -24.94
C ASP A 101 5.02 -12.78 -24.20
N ALA A 102 6.12 -13.47 -24.50
CA ALA A 102 7.39 -13.38 -23.77
C ALA A 102 8.03 -11.97 -23.76
N LEU A 103 7.69 -11.12 -24.72
CA LEU A 103 8.19 -9.74 -24.85
C LEU A 103 7.17 -8.66 -24.45
N SER A 104 5.97 -9.06 -24.02
CA SER A 104 4.88 -8.13 -23.68
C SER A 104 4.68 -7.98 -22.17
N THR A 105 4.17 -6.84 -21.75
CA THR A 105 3.75 -6.64 -20.35
C THR A 105 2.49 -7.46 -20.03
N PRO A 106 2.25 -7.83 -18.76
CA PRO A 106 1.04 -8.55 -18.37
C PRO A 106 -0.26 -7.86 -18.83
N GLU A 107 -0.30 -6.53 -18.77
CA GLU A 107 -1.41 -5.71 -19.23
C GLU A 107 -1.64 -5.84 -20.75
N GLU A 108 -0.57 -5.76 -21.55
CA GLU A 108 -0.64 -5.90 -23.01
C GLU A 108 -1.08 -7.31 -23.42
N SER A 109 -0.50 -8.35 -22.83
CA SER A 109 -0.91 -9.74 -23.14
C SER A 109 -2.37 -9.96 -22.77
N PHE A 110 -2.81 -9.45 -21.61
CA PHE A 110 -4.20 -9.60 -21.17
C PHE A 110 -5.18 -8.88 -22.11
N ALA A 111 -4.82 -7.68 -22.61
CA ALA A 111 -5.65 -6.95 -23.57
C ALA A 111 -5.90 -7.74 -24.87
N VAL A 112 -4.93 -8.55 -25.33
CA VAL A 112 -5.11 -9.46 -26.48
C VAL A 112 -6.19 -10.51 -26.19
N TYR A 113 -6.12 -11.15 -25.02
CA TYR A 113 -7.13 -12.14 -24.61
C TYR A 113 -8.52 -11.51 -24.43
N VAL A 114 -8.60 -10.29 -23.89
CA VAL A 114 -9.86 -9.55 -23.77
C VAL A 114 -10.46 -9.24 -25.14
N LYS A 115 -9.64 -8.86 -26.12
CA LYS A 115 -10.11 -8.65 -27.50
C LYS A 115 -10.68 -9.94 -28.09
N GLN A 116 -10.03 -11.08 -27.86
CA GLN A 116 -10.54 -12.39 -28.28
C GLN A 116 -11.85 -12.76 -27.57
N MET A 117 -11.95 -12.50 -26.26
CA MET A 117 -13.18 -12.69 -25.47
C MET A 117 -14.36 -11.91 -26.08
N ARG A 118 -14.15 -10.64 -26.40
CA ARG A 118 -15.17 -9.78 -27.01
C ARG A 118 -15.62 -10.28 -28.39
N VAL A 119 -14.67 -10.67 -29.25
CA VAL A 119 -14.98 -11.11 -30.63
C VAL A 119 -15.69 -12.46 -30.63
N THR A 120 -15.27 -13.39 -29.78
CA THR A 120 -15.78 -14.77 -29.80
C THR A 120 -16.95 -15.01 -28.85
N GLY A 121 -17.18 -14.09 -27.89
CA GLY A 121 -18.13 -14.26 -26.80
C GLY A 121 -17.75 -15.36 -25.80
N LYS A 122 -16.51 -15.86 -25.83
CA LYS A 122 -16.05 -17.01 -25.05
C LYS A 122 -14.73 -16.72 -24.34
N LEU A 123 -14.50 -17.41 -23.22
CA LEU A 123 -13.21 -17.40 -22.54
C LEU A 123 -12.17 -18.17 -23.38
N PRO A 124 -11.00 -17.58 -23.73
CA PRO A 124 -9.93 -18.29 -24.42
C PRO A 124 -9.42 -19.49 -23.60
N LYS A 125 -9.03 -20.58 -24.27
CA LYS A 125 -8.54 -21.81 -23.64
C LYS A 125 -7.40 -21.56 -22.63
N LEU A 126 -6.49 -20.63 -22.95
CA LEU A 126 -5.37 -20.29 -22.07
C LEU A 126 -5.82 -19.61 -20.77
N CYS A 127 -7.02 -19.03 -20.73
CA CYS A 127 -7.60 -18.38 -19.56
C CYS A 127 -8.52 -19.32 -18.75
N GLU A 128 -9.00 -20.43 -19.33
CA GLU A 128 -9.93 -21.36 -18.69
C GLU A 128 -9.44 -21.94 -17.35
N PRO A 129 -8.16 -22.35 -17.20
CA PRO A 129 -7.66 -22.88 -15.93
C PRO A 129 -7.76 -21.88 -14.76
N ARG A 130 -7.91 -20.59 -15.07
CA ARG A 130 -7.96 -19.49 -14.09
C ARG A 130 -9.22 -18.63 -14.25
N ARG A 131 -10.30 -19.22 -14.77
CA ARG A 131 -11.60 -18.56 -14.97
C ARG A 131 -12.03 -17.68 -13.80
N ALA A 132 -11.96 -18.18 -12.58
CA ALA A 132 -12.40 -17.42 -11.40
C ALA A 132 -11.62 -16.11 -11.21
N LEU A 133 -10.31 -16.13 -11.45
CA LEU A 133 -9.45 -14.94 -11.36
C LEU A 133 -9.75 -13.98 -12.52
N VAL A 134 -9.89 -14.49 -13.74
CA VAL A 134 -10.21 -13.69 -14.94
C VAL A 134 -11.57 -13.03 -14.80
N ASP A 135 -12.61 -13.79 -14.47
CA ASP A 135 -13.97 -13.29 -14.28
C ASP A 135 -14.01 -12.21 -13.19
N ARG A 136 -13.25 -12.41 -12.11
CA ARG A 136 -13.15 -11.41 -11.04
C ARG A 136 -12.44 -10.14 -11.51
N PHE A 137 -11.34 -10.26 -12.26
CA PHE A 137 -10.62 -9.11 -12.80
C PHE A 137 -11.49 -8.31 -13.78
N LEU A 138 -12.17 -8.99 -14.71
CA LEU A 138 -13.11 -8.35 -15.66
C LEU A 138 -14.26 -7.65 -14.93
N PHE A 139 -14.80 -8.28 -13.89
CA PHE A 139 -15.81 -7.67 -13.04
C PHE A 139 -15.30 -6.39 -12.37
N ASP A 140 -14.12 -6.43 -11.76
CA ASP A 140 -13.52 -5.27 -11.10
C ASP A 140 -13.26 -4.14 -12.12
N MET A 141 -12.74 -4.45 -13.30
CA MET A 141 -12.52 -3.47 -14.37
C MET A 141 -13.81 -2.79 -14.83
N LYS A 142 -14.89 -3.57 -14.99
CA LYS A 142 -16.23 -3.08 -15.35
C LYS A 142 -16.78 -2.13 -14.30
N VAL A 143 -16.84 -2.56 -13.04
CA VAL A 143 -17.52 -1.77 -11.98
C VAL A 143 -16.71 -0.55 -11.56
N THR A 144 -15.41 -0.53 -11.82
CA THR A 144 -14.52 0.60 -11.53
C THR A 144 -14.22 1.49 -12.74
N ASN A 145 -14.86 1.26 -13.89
CA ASN A 145 -14.60 2.04 -15.11
C ASN A 145 -14.83 3.54 -14.94
N GLY A 146 -15.82 3.94 -14.14
CA GLY A 146 -16.12 5.35 -13.88
C GLY A 146 -15.14 6.07 -12.94
N LEU A 147 -14.21 5.37 -12.28
CA LEU A 147 -13.33 5.99 -11.28
C LEU A 147 -12.42 7.06 -11.88
N THR A 148 -11.81 6.78 -13.03
CA THR A 148 -10.89 7.73 -13.69
C THR A 148 -11.58 9.05 -13.98
N ASN A 149 -12.80 9.01 -14.53
CA ASN A 149 -13.60 10.21 -14.79
C ASN A 149 -14.00 10.93 -13.50
N SER A 150 -14.36 10.18 -12.45
CA SER A 150 -14.69 10.78 -11.15
C SER A 150 -13.49 11.51 -10.53
N TRP A 151 -12.27 10.97 -10.69
CA TRP A 151 -11.05 11.59 -10.22
C TRP A 151 -10.66 12.81 -11.05
N ASP A 152 -10.84 12.75 -12.36
CA ASP A 152 -10.62 13.87 -13.27
C ASP A 152 -11.52 15.08 -12.90
N VAL A 153 -12.82 14.85 -12.66
CA VAL A 153 -13.75 15.88 -12.19
C VAL A 153 -13.33 16.46 -10.83
N SER A 154 -12.79 15.62 -9.94
CA SER A 154 -12.35 16.02 -8.60
C SER A 154 -10.97 16.67 -8.59
N TRP A 155 -10.28 16.72 -9.74
CA TRP A 155 -8.86 17.05 -9.77
C TRP A 155 -8.56 18.45 -9.24
N LYS A 156 -9.37 19.45 -9.60
CA LYS A 156 -9.16 20.83 -9.11
C LYS A 156 -9.13 20.90 -7.58
N LYS A 157 -9.89 20.05 -6.89
CA LYS A 157 -9.89 19.95 -5.44
C LYS A 157 -8.66 19.19 -4.93
N ASN A 158 -8.32 18.07 -5.56
CA ASN A 158 -7.13 17.27 -5.22
C ASN A 158 -5.85 18.10 -5.33
N ARG A 159 -5.67 18.83 -6.44
CA ARG A 159 -4.54 19.73 -6.66
C ARG A 159 -4.41 20.81 -5.60
N ARG A 160 -5.52 21.44 -5.20
CA ARG A 160 -5.54 22.46 -4.12
C ARG A 160 -5.11 21.87 -2.77
N ASN A 161 -5.45 20.61 -2.53
CA ASN A 161 -5.08 19.87 -1.33
C ASN A 161 -3.74 19.15 -1.48
N GLN A 162 -2.97 19.41 -2.56
CA GLN A 162 -1.72 18.73 -2.88
C GLN A 162 -1.79 17.19 -2.80
N ILE A 163 -2.94 16.63 -3.18
CA ILE A 163 -3.11 15.21 -3.43
C ILE A 163 -2.70 14.99 -4.89
N HIS A 164 -1.61 14.28 -5.12
CA HIS A 164 -1.07 14.07 -6.47
C HIS A 164 -1.35 12.69 -7.05
N LEU A 165 -1.74 11.74 -6.20
CA LEU A 165 -2.08 10.39 -6.60
C LEU A 165 -3.33 9.95 -5.83
N VAL A 166 -4.29 9.37 -6.54
CA VAL A 166 -5.41 8.62 -5.99
C VAL A 166 -5.45 7.25 -6.65
N PHE A 167 -5.80 6.23 -5.88
CA PHE A 167 -5.84 4.87 -6.37
C PHE A 167 -6.93 4.03 -5.72
N PHE A 168 -7.30 2.96 -6.41
CA PHE A 168 -8.21 1.93 -5.93
C PHE A 168 -7.68 0.56 -6.34
N SER A 169 -7.38 -0.26 -5.34
CA SER A 169 -6.80 -1.59 -5.51
C SER A 169 -7.80 -2.64 -5.10
N THR A 170 -7.90 -3.75 -5.83
CA THR A 170 -8.88 -4.81 -5.54
C THR A 170 -8.22 -6.15 -5.25
N PRO A 171 -8.95 -7.09 -4.60
CA PRO A 171 -8.46 -8.44 -4.34
C PRO A 171 -8.11 -9.26 -5.59
N SER A 172 -8.50 -8.81 -6.79
CA SER A 172 -8.17 -9.50 -8.04
C SER A 172 -6.81 -9.15 -8.58
N GLY A 173 -6.04 -8.29 -7.91
CA GLY A 173 -4.76 -7.82 -8.39
C GLY A 173 -4.86 -6.60 -9.31
N MET A 174 -6.06 -6.04 -9.51
CA MET A 174 -6.26 -4.80 -10.25
C MET A 174 -5.94 -3.59 -9.38
N ILE A 175 -5.23 -2.62 -9.95
CA ILE A 175 -5.09 -1.26 -9.39
C ILE A 175 -5.55 -0.29 -10.46
N LYS A 176 -6.51 0.59 -10.16
CA LYS A 176 -6.79 1.79 -10.95
C LYS A 176 -6.24 3.01 -10.23
N PHE A 177 -5.70 3.95 -10.97
CA PHE A 177 -5.12 5.14 -10.37
C PHE A 177 -5.26 6.34 -11.29
N TRP A 178 -5.09 7.53 -10.70
CA TRP A 178 -5.01 8.77 -11.43
C TRP A 178 -3.99 9.64 -10.70
N ASN A 179 -3.09 10.27 -11.44
CA ASN A 179 -2.04 11.09 -10.88
C ASN A 179 -1.75 12.32 -11.75
N GLU A 180 -1.47 13.43 -11.09
CA GLU A 180 -0.96 14.66 -11.69
C GLU A 180 -0.21 15.43 -10.61
N LEU A 181 0.86 16.12 -10.99
CA LEU A 181 1.70 16.84 -10.03
C LEU A 181 0.98 18.08 -9.48
N PRO A 182 1.10 18.39 -8.18
CA PRO A 182 0.65 19.66 -7.63
C PRO A 182 1.51 20.81 -8.15
N ASN A 183 0.94 22.02 -8.19
CA ASN A 183 1.66 23.21 -8.63
C ASN A 183 2.93 23.44 -7.81
N GLY A 184 4.05 23.74 -8.49
CA GLY A 184 5.34 24.03 -7.86
C GLY A 184 6.08 22.79 -7.35
N LEU A 185 5.62 21.58 -7.70
CA LEU A 185 6.32 20.33 -7.45
C LEU A 185 6.73 19.65 -8.77
N SER A 186 7.82 18.90 -8.70
CA SER A 186 8.41 18.12 -9.77
C SER A 186 8.57 16.66 -9.36
N ASN A 187 8.44 15.75 -10.33
CA ASN A 187 8.77 14.33 -10.17
C ASN A 187 10.26 14.05 -10.39
N THR A 188 11.04 15.03 -10.84
CA THR A 188 12.50 14.93 -10.99
C THR A 188 13.19 16.03 -10.22
N ASP A 189 14.40 15.74 -9.75
CA ASP A 189 15.23 16.73 -9.08
C ASP A 189 15.67 17.81 -10.08
N PRO A 190 15.23 19.07 -9.92
CA PRO A 190 15.59 20.15 -10.83
C PRO A 190 17.08 20.52 -10.78
N ASN A 191 17.79 20.11 -9.73
CA ASN A 191 19.22 20.34 -9.56
C ASN A 191 20.05 19.10 -9.92
N TRP A 192 19.44 18.06 -10.48
CA TRP A 192 20.18 16.87 -10.88
C TRP A 192 21.12 17.17 -12.03
N ILE A 193 22.41 16.93 -11.81
CA ILE A 193 23.43 16.92 -12.85
C ILE A 193 23.75 15.45 -13.12
N GLU A 194 23.45 14.98 -14.33
CA GLU A 194 23.87 13.64 -14.77
C GLU A 194 25.39 13.56 -14.68
N SER A 195 25.91 12.79 -13.73
CA SER A 195 27.33 12.53 -13.63
C SER A 195 27.77 11.76 -14.87
N VAL A 196 28.69 12.32 -15.66
CA VAL A 196 29.38 11.61 -16.75
C VAL A 196 30.03 10.36 -16.16
N THR A 197 29.44 9.19 -16.43
CA THR A 197 29.95 7.91 -15.96
C THR A 197 31.33 7.65 -16.57
N THR A 198 32.39 7.88 -15.82
CA THR A 198 33.68 7.23 -16.07
C THR A 198 33.53 5.74 -15.72
N PRO A 199 33.97 4.81 -16.59
CA PRO A 199 33.79 3.39 -16.35
C PRO A 199 34.66 2.94 -15.16
N VAL A 200 34.00 2.56 -14.06
CA VAL A 200 34.68 2.01 -12.88
C VAL A 200 35.15 0.57 -13.20
N PRO A 201 36.41 0.19 -12.91
CA PRO A 201 36.90 -1.17 -13.10
C PRO A 201 36.14 -2.18 -12.23
N LYS A 202 35.80 -3.33 -12.83
CA LYS A 202 35.14 -4.46 -12.17
C LYS A 202 36.07 -5.16 -11.17
N SER A 203 36.22 -4.66 -9.95
CA SER A 203 36.89 -5.43 -8.88
C SER A 203 36.65 -4.89 -7.46
N THR A 204 35.40 -4.74 -7.05
CA THR A 204 35.07 -4.65 -5.61
C THR A 204 33.66 -5.21 -5.36
N PRO A 205 33.44 -6.06 -4.34
CA PRO A 205 32.10 -6.52 -3.98
C PRO A 205 31.23 -5.30 -3.65
N GLN A 206 30.10 -5.19 -4.34
CA GLN A 206 29.16 -4.09 -4.25
C GLN A 206 28.69 -3.91 -2.80
N SER A 207 29.20 -2.87 -2.13
CA SER A 207 28.41 -2.19 -1.12
C SER A 207 27.17 -1.65 -1.82
N ILE A 208 25.98 -1.95 -1.28
CA ILE A 208 24.69 -1.49 -1.80
C ILE A 208 24.78 0.04 -1.92
N PRO A 209 24.79 0.61 -3.14
CA PRO A 209 24.66 2.04 -3.24
C PRO A 209 23.21 2.35 -2.92
N THR A 210 22.94 3.04 -1.81
CA THR A 210 21.71 3.82 -1.67
C THR A 210 21.75 4.90 -2.74
N GLN A 211 21.34 4.54 -3.97
CA GLN A 211 21.20 5.47 -5.07
C GLN A 211 20.17 6.52 -4.63
N GLN A 212 20.62 7.76 -4.46
CA GLN A 212 19.70 8.89 -4.44
C GLN A 212 18.99 8.89 -5.79
N SER A 213 17.72 8.49 -5.81
CA SER A 213 16.92 8.54 -7.02
C SER A 213 16.72 10.00 -7.41
N SER A 214 17.08 10.33 -8.64
CA SER A 214 16.83 11.64 -9.26
C SER A 214 15.37 11.83 -9.66
N SER A 215 14.54 10.79 -9.51
CA SER A 215 13.14 10.78 -9.87
C SER A 215 12.25 10.13 -8.81
N TYR A 216 11.00 10.54 -8.81
CA TYR A 216 9.94 10.03 -7.96
C TYR A 216 9.63 8.58 -8.35
N SER A 217 9.61 7.70 -7.34
CA SER A 217 9.19 6.31 -7.46
C SER A 217 7.69 6.25 -7.18
N HIS A 218 6.90 5.91 -8.20
CA HIS A 218 5.45 6.03 -8.13
C HIS A 218 4.84 4.99 -7.20
N TYR A 219 4.04 5.45 -6.23
CA TYR A 219 3.64 4.65 -5.07
C TYR A 219 2.97 3.31 -5.43
N VAL A 220 2.08 3.27 -6.42
CA VAL A 220 1.37 2.04 -6.85
C VAL A 220 1.90 1.41 -8.14
N LEU A 221 2.92 2.01 -8.77
CA LEU A 221 3.51 1.47 -10.01
C LEU A 221 4.86 0.83 -9.75
N ASP A 222 5.66 1.46 -8.90
CA ASP A 222 7.04 1.08 -8.64
C ASP A 222 7.19 0.46 -7.24
N GLU A 223 6.57 1.06 -6.22
CA GLU A 223 6.73 0.61 -4.82
C GLU A 223 5.71 -0.46 -4.39
N ASN A 224 4.45 -0.35 -4.82
CA ASN A 224 3.35 -1.18 -4.34
C ASN A 224 2.41 -1.60 -5.48
N ARG A 225 2.94 -2.41 -6.41
CA ARG A 225 2.23 -2.88 -7.61
C ARG A 225 1.45 -4.20 -7.41
N ARG A 226 1.51 -4.81 -6.22
CA ARG A 226 0.95 -6.15 -5.93
C ARG A 226 -0.42 -6.12 -5.26
N SER A 227 -1.09 -4.95 -5.23
CA SER A 227 -2.47 -4.80 -4.77
C SER A 227 -2.72 -5.46 -3.40
N SER A 228 -3.49 -6.55 -3.34
CA SER A 228 -3.86 -7.27 -2.11
C SER A 228 -2.69 -7.88 -1.35
N GLU A 229 -1.53 -8.02 -1.99
CA GLU A 229 -0.33 -8.52 -1.34
C GLU A 229 0.52 -7.40 -0.72
N ASP A 230 0.26 -6.13 -1.05
CA ASP A 230 1.05 -5.03 -0.51
C ASP A 230 0.64 -4.63 0.92
N ARG A 231 1.61 -4.08 1.65
CA ARG A 231 1.46 -3.68 3.06
C ARG A 231 0.30 -2.73 3.29
N TYR A 232 0.12 -1.71 2.43
CA TYR A 232 -0.95 -0.73 2.57
C TYR A 232 -2.33 -1.40 2.51
N PHE A 233 -2.50 -2.39 1.62
CA PHE A 233 -3.75 -3.08 1.43
C PHE A 233 -4.06 -3.94 2.65
N ARG A 234 -3.11 -4.79 3.06
CA ARG A 234 -3.27 -5.65 4.24
C ARG A 234 -3.57 -4.83 5.49
N ARG A 235 -2.82 -3.75 5.74
CA ARG A 235 -3.03 -2.82 6.87
C ARG A 235 -4.43 -2.19 6.84
N ALA A 236 -4.87 -1.67 5.69
CA ALA A 236 -6.19 -1.05 5.57
C ALA A 236 -7.34 -2.06 5.82
N VAL A 237 -7.17 -3.32 5.40
CA VAL A 237 -8.17 -4.38 5.66
C VAL A 237 -8.21 -4.78 7.13
N ARG A 238 -7.06 -4.85 7.82
CA ARG A 238 -7.03 -5.13 9.27
C ARG A 238 -7.61 -3.97 10.09
N MET A 239 -7.44 -2.75 9.63
CA MET A 239 -7.98 -1.53 10.25
C MET A 239 -9.37 -1.19 9.71
N ARG A 240 -10.29 -2.15 9.78
CA ARG A 240 -11.67 -1.99 9.28
C ARG A 240 -12.31 -0.73 9.86
N ASN A 241 -13.05 -0.01 9.02
CA ASN A 241 -13.71 1.28 9.31
C ASN A 241 -12.80 2.48 9.58
N HIS A 242 -11.47 2.31 9.61
CA HIS A 242 -10.53 3.38 9.85
C HIS A 242 -9.83 3.81 8.55
N ILE A 243 -9.33 5.05 8.54
CA ILE A 243 -8.36 5.49 7.54
C ILE A 243 -6.99 5.28 8.17
N VAL A 244 -6.14 4.50 7.51
CA VAL A 244 -4.74 4.33 7.92
C VAL A 244 -3.89 5.34 7.20
N VAL A 245 -2.92 5.92 7.91
CA VAL A 245 -2.02 6.95 7.39
C VAL A 245 -0.58 6.47 7.55
N ASP A 246 0.26 6.77 6.58
CA ASP A 246 1.69 6.47 6.64
C ASP A 246 2.53 7.62 6.07
N VAL A 247 3.76 7.74 6.55
CA VAL A 247 4.74 8.66 5.96
C VAL A 247 5.53 7.87 4.92
N ASN A 248 5.62 8.38 3.70
CA ASN A 248 6.42 7.74 2.67
C ASN A 248 7.91 8.05 2.90
N LEU A 249 8.61 7.09 3.50
CA LEU A 249 10.04 7.21 3.82
C LEU A 249 10.95 6.85 2.65
N LYS A 250 10.40 6.40 1.52
CA LYS A 250 11.17 5.88 0.37
C LYS A 250 11.28 6.88 -0.77
N THR A 251 10.24 7.67 -0.99
CA THR A 251 10.17 8.59 -2.13
C THR A 251 9.64 9.96 -1.73
N LYS A 252 9.82 10.92 -2.64
CA LYS A 252 9.56 12.34 -2.44
C LYS A 252 9.25 13.03 -3.76
N LEU A 253 8.72 14.23 -3.67
CA LEU A 253 8.68 15.18 -4.78
C LEU A 253 9.67 16.31 -4.51
N TRP A 254 10.08 17.03 -5.55
CA TRP A 254 10.96 18.18 -5.44
C TRP A 254 10.17 19.46 -5.60
N TYR A 255 10.55 20.53 -4.89
CA TYR A 255 10.02 21.84 -5.23
C TYR A 255 10.66 22.33 -6.53
N SER A 256 9.86 22.94 -7.40
CA SER A 256 10.34 23.49 -8.68
C SER A 256 11.27 24.70 -8.50
N SER A 257 11.21 25.34 -7.35
CA SER A 257 12.11 26.43 -6.92
C SER A 257 12.27 26.35 -5.40
N GLU A 258 13.27 27.03 -4.84
CA GLU A 258 13.44 27.10 -3.39
C GLU A 258 12.13 27.55 -2.71
N ALA A 259 11.63 26.73 -1.78
CA ALA A 259 10.35 26.94 -1.14
C ALA A 259 10.45 26.68 0.36
N ALA A 260 9.68 27.42 1.14
CA ALA A 260 9.50 27.13 2.55
C ALA A 260 8.47 26.01 2.73
N SER A 261 8.84 24.97 3.46
CA SER A 261 7.92 23.94 3.93
C SER A 261 6.84 24.53 4.86
N ALA A 262 5.82 23.74 5.18
CA ALA A 262 4.81 24.08 6.19
C ALA A 262 5.41 24.33 7.59
N TYR A 263 6.65 23.93 7.82
CA TYR A 263 7.43 24.19 9.04
C TYR A 263 8.31 25.43 8.95
N GLY A 264 8.20 26.22 7.87
CA GLY A 264 8.97 27.44 7.64
C GLY A 264 10.45 27.22 7.30
N ASN A 265 10.89 25.96 7.14
CA ASN A 265 12.25 25.64 6.75
C ASN A 265 12.40 25.73 5.22
N PRO A 266 13.49 26.32 4.70
CA PRO A 266 13.82 26.22 3.28
C PRO A 266 14.14 24.75 2.95
N GLU A 267 13.45 24.22 1.96
CA GLU A 267 13.53 22.82 1.55
C GLU A 267 13.56 22.73 0.01
N ASN A 268 14.26 21.72 -0.50
CA ASN A 268 14.26 21.37 -1.93
C ASN A 268 13.31 20.21 -2.25
N VAL A 269 12.77 19.55 -1.21
CA VAL A 269 11.94 18.36 -1.34
C VAL A 269 10.67 18.49 -0.50
N SER A 270 9.58 17.91 -0.99
CA SER A 270 8.34 17.72 -0.24
C SER A 270 8.25 16.25 0.20
N LEU A 271 8.08 16.02 1.51
CA LEU A 271 7.76 14.71 2.04
C LEU A 271 6.32 14.33 1.67
N LEU A 272 6.09 13.03 1.43
CA LEU A 272 4.80 12.49 1.04
C LEU A 272 4.19 11.66 2.17
N MET A 273 2.87 11.63 2.22
CA MET A 273 2.07 10.79 3.10
C MET A 273 1.05 10.04 2.28
N THR A 274 0.70 8.85 2.75
CA THR A 274 -0.38 8.07 2.17
C THR A 274 -1.52 7.94 3.15
N ALA A 275 -2.74 7.90 2.62
CA ALA A 275 -3.92 7.50 3.37
C ALA A 275 -4.61 6.37 2.61
N SER A 276 -5.08 5.35 3.32
CA SER A 276 -5.79 4.21 2.72
C SER A 276 -6.96 3.76 3.57
N LYS A 277 -8.00 3.24 2.93
CA LYS A 277 -9.20 2.71 3.60
C LYS A 277 -9.75 1.52 2.83
N ALA A 278 -9.97 0.41 3.54
CA ALA A 278 -10.68 -0.73 2.99
C ALA A 278 -12.18 -0.44 2.89
N LEU A 279 -12.77 -0.81 1.76
CA LEU A 279 -14.18 -0.62 1.46
C LEU A 279 -14.88 -1.96 1.42
N TYR A 280 -16.09 -2.01 1.99
CA TYR A 280 -16.88 -3.24 2.12
C TYR A 280 -18.32 -3.00 1.67
N VAL A 281 -18.94 -4.03 1.12
CA VAL A 281 -20.39 -4.08 0.81
C VAL A 281 -20.94 -5.37 1.41
N ASP A 282 -21.97 -5.26 2.25
CA ASP A 282 -22.60 -6.38 2.97
C ASP A 282 -21.60 -7.27 3.74
N GLY A 283 -20.53 -6.64 4.21
CA GLY A 283 -19.44 -7.27 4.94
C GLY A 283 -18.35 -7.90 4.07
N ALA A 284 -18.49 -7.91 2.74
CA ALA A 284 -17.47 -8.42 1.82
C ALA A 284 -16.56 -7.30 1.30
N LEU A 285 -15.25 -7.56 1.26
CA LEU A 285 -14.25 -6.60 0.78
C LEU A 285 -14.40 -6.34 -0.73
N ILE A 286 -14.58 -5.08 -1.14
CA ILE A 286 -14.53 -4.69 -2.56
C ILE A 286 -13.13 -4.28 -3.00
N GLY A 287 -12.32 -3.71 -2.09
CA GLY A 287 -11.00 -3.18 -2.39
C GLY A 287 -10.56 -2.14 -1.37
N VAL A 288 -9.42 -1.50 -1.65
CA VAL A 288 -8.81 -0.45 -0.83
C VAL A 288 -8.66 0.79 -1.68
N ALA A 289 -9.30 1.88 -1.23
CA ALA A 289 -9.09 3.20 -1.80
C ALA A 289 -7.94 3.88 -1.07
N GLY A 290 -7.11 4.63 -1.79
CA GLY A 290 -6.03 5.38 -1.19
C GLY A 290 -5.64 6.61 -1.98
N MET A 291 -4.79 7.41 -1.35
CA MET A 291 -4.24 8.63 -1.92
C MET A 291 -2.84 8.88 -1.38
N GLU A 292 -2.02 9.55 -2.18
CA GLU A 292 -0.73 10.12 -1.77
C GLU A 292 -0.79 11.64 -1.90
N PHE A 293 -0.30 12.33 -0.87
CA PHE A 293 -0.36 13.78 -0.75
C PHE A 293 0.85 14.29 0.04
N THR A 294 1.08 15.59 0.00
CA THR A 294 2.24 16.18 0.70
C THR A 294 2.00 16.33 2.20
N VAL A 295 3.08 16.18 2.98
CA VAL A 295 3.08 16.55 4.41
C VAL A 295 2.75 18.03 4.58
N ASP A 296 3.12 18.90 3.64
CA ASP A 296 2.83 20.33 3.73
C ASP A 296 1.33 20.62 3.80
N SER A 297 0.55 20.00 2.92
CA SER A 297 -0.90 20.15 2.91
C SER A 297 -1.53 19.60 4.19
N PHE A 298 -1.02 18.45 4.67
CA PHE A 298 -1.47 17.84 5.92
C PHE A 298 -1.21 18.73 7.13
N ALA A 299 0.02 19.22 7.27
CA ALA A 299 0.46 20.09 8.36
C ALA A 299 -0.32 21.42 8.39
N LYS A 300 -0.55 22.03 7.22
CA LYS A 300 -1.40 23.24 7.08
C LYS A 300 -2.86 23.00 7.42
N THR A 301 -3.35 21.77 7.28
CA THR A 301 -4.71 21.40 7.65
C THR A 301 -4.80 21.17 9.15
N LEU A 302 -3.84 20.44 9.74
CA LEU A 302 -3.77 20.19 11.17
C LEU A 302 -3.58 21.48 11.99
N SER A 303 -2.83 22.46 11.46
CA SER A 303 -2.64 23.75 12.14
C SER A 303 -3.95 24.53 12.36
N LYS A 304 -5.00 24.22 11.59
CA LYS A 304 -6.34 24.81 11.77
C LYS A 304 -7.18 24.09 12.83
N MET A 305 -6.82 22.84 13.18
CA MET A 305 -7.57 22.00 14.11
C MET A 305 -6.92 21.92 15.49
N GLY A 306 -5.65 22.26 15.60
CA GLY A 306 -4.93 22.18 16.87
C GLY A 306 -3.53 22.77 16.78
N CYS A 307 -2.59 22.07 17.40
CA CYS A 307 -1.20 22.47 17.51
C CYS A 307 -0.53 22.46 16.14
N GLY A 308 -0.32 23.65 15.57
CA GLY A 308 0.27 23.82 14.26
C GLY A 308 1.80 23.67 14.26
N PRO A 309 2.43 23.64 13.08
CA PRO A 309 3.87 23.75 12.96
C PRO A 309 4.39 24.98 13.70
N GLN A 310 5.54 24.83 14.36
CA GLN A 310 6.21 25.88 15.13
C GLN A 310 5.44 26.37 16.38
N ASP A 311 4.53 25.57 16.95
CA ASP A 311 3.95 25.91 18.26
C ASP A 311 5.00 25.72 19.37
N ASP A 312 5.63 26.82 19.78
CA ASP A 312 6.67 26.83 20.83
C ASP A 312 6.09 26.65 22.26
N ARG A 313 4.76 26.64 22.44
CA ARG A 313 4.12 26.48 23.76
C ARG A 313 4.02 25.02 24.19
N ARG A 314 3.86 24.10 23.23
CA ARG A 314 3.64 22.67 23.48
C ARG A 314 4.21 21.82 22.35
N TRP A 315 4.85 20.71 22.71
CA TRP A 315 5.23 19.70 21.74
C TRP A 315 4.05 18.76 21.48
N CYS A 316 3.57 18.74 20.24
CA CYS A 316 2.44 17.93 19.81
C CYS A 316 2.87 16.99 18.70
N LEU A 317 2.44 15.73 18.80
CA LEU A 317 2.68 14.71 17.80
C LEU A 317 1.36 14.04 17.46
N LEU A 318 1.21 13.61 16.20
CA LEU A 318 0.19 12.64 15.83
C LEU A 318 0.86 11.29 15.67
N LEU A 319 0.31 10.29 16.35
CA LEU A 319 0.80 8.92 16.31
C LEU A 319 -0.22 8.06 15.57
N ASP A 320 0.28 7.08 14.81
CA ASP A 320 -0.58 6.05 14.25
C ASP A 320 -0.91 4.94 15.27
N GLU A 321 -1.63 3.92 14.82
CA GLU A 321 -2.12 2.84 15.67
C GLU A 321 -1.02 1.95 16.27
N HIS A 322 0.23 2.05 15.80
CA HIS A 322 1.39 1.41 16.42
C HIS A 322 2.43 2.41 16.91
N ALA A 323 1.99 3.63 17.19
CA ALA A 323 2.79 4.71 17.76
C ALA A 323 3.97 5.18 16.90
N TYR A 324 3.87 5.06 15.58
CA TYR A 324 4.78 5.76 14.69
C TYR A 324 4.32 7.19 14.51
N VAL A 325 5.27 8.14 14.54
CA VAL A 325 4.98 9.57 14.41
C VAL A 325 4.64 9.89 12.96
N VAL A 326 3.41 10.33 12.70
CA VAL A 326 2.97 10.76 11.36
C VAL A 326 2.91 12.29 11.21
N TYR A 327 2.94 13.02 12.32
CA TYR A 327 3.03 14.49 12.34
C TYR A 327 3.74 14.97 13.61
N SER A 328 4.39 16.13 13.52
CA SER A 328 5.04 16.82 14.63
C SER A 328 4.73 18.32 14.58
N SER A 329 4.66 19.01 15.72
CA SER A 329 4.58 20.48 15.75
C SER A 329 5.95 21.16 15.75
N LEU A 330 7.05 20.41 15.88
CA LEU A 330 8.37 21.02 16.07
C LEU A 330 8.87 21.77 14.83
N LYS A 331 9.36 22.99 15.04
CA LYS A 331 9.92 23.86 13.99
C LYS A 331 11.16 23.29 13.28
N ASN A 332 11.91 22.41 13.94
CA ASN A 332 13.10 21.79 13.34
C ASN A 332 12.78 20.56 12.48
N THR A 333 11.51 20.24 12.26
CA THR A 333 11.10 19.19 11.33
C THR A 333 11.53 19.57 9.91
N ARG A 334 12.51 18.83 9.38
CA ARG A 334 13.06 19.01 8.03
C ARG A 334 12.80 17.79 7.18
N TYR A 335 12.28 17.99 5.98
CA TYR A 335 11.92 16.90 5.07
C TYR A 335 13.17 16.26 4.46
N GLY A 336 14.19 17.06 4.12
CA GLY A 336 15.47 16.55 3.64
C GLY A 336 16.11 15.50 4.57
N ASN A 337 15.96 15.66 5.89
CA ASN A 337 16.52 14.75 6.89
C ASN A 337 15.94 13.33 6.82
N VAL A 338 14.70 13.17 6.34
CA VAL A 338 14.06 11.85 6.14
C VAL A 338 14.84 11.03 5.11
N PHE A 339 15.39 11.69 4.10
CA PHE A 339 16.05 11.08 2.95
C PHE A 339 17.57 11.23 2.94
N SER A 340 18.13 11.94 3.92
CA SER A 340 19.57 12.17 4.03
C SER A 340 20.32 10.84 4.10
N THR A 341 21.55 10.75 3.60
CA THR A 341 22.43 9.59 3.83
C THR A 341 23.25 9.75 5.11
N ASN A 342 23.27 10.95 5.70
CA ASN A 342 23.95 11.23 6.95
C ASN A 342 23.13 10.70 8.14
N SER A 343 23.74 9.83 8.94
CA SER A 343 23.08 9.19 10.07
C SER A 343 22.63 10.17 11.16
N ASP A 344 23.36 11.28 11.36
CA ASP A 344 23.02 12.25 12.40
C ASP A 344 21.86 13.16 11.97
N GLU A 345 21.78 13.51 10.69
CA GLU A 345 20.63 14.20 10.12
C GLU A 345 19.37 13.32 10.20
N ARG A 346 19.49 12.02 9.87
CA ARG A 346 18.39 11.05 10.03
C ARG A 346 17.93 10.91 11.47
N LYS A 347 18.85 10.90 12.46
CA LYS A 347 18.47 10.86 13.89
C LYS A 347 17.68 12.09 14.32
N GLY A 348 17.88 13.23 13.65
CA GLY A 348 17.10 14.45 13.88
C GLY A 348 15.67 14.40 13.32
N ASN A 349 15.36 13.47 12.40
CA ASN A 349 14.01 13.29 11.89
C ASN A 349 13.10 12.64 12.96
N LEU A 350 11.85 13.08 13.04
CA LEU A 350 10.81 12.50 13.89
C LEU A 350 9.79 11.68 13.08
N LEU A 351 9.50 12.11 11.85
CA LEU A 351 8.42 11.53 11.04
C LEU A 351 8.79 10.10 10.62
N GLY A 352 7.85 9.17 10.80
CA GLY A 352 8.02 7.74 10.55
C GLY A 352 8.86 7.00 11.61
N ARG A 353 9.28 7.65 12.69
CA ARG A 353 9.97 6.96 13.80
C ARG A 353 8.97 6.45 14.83
N TRP A 354 9.31 5.32 15.45
CA TRP A 354 8.58 4.82 16.60
C TRP A 354 8.76 5.78 17.80
N PHE A 355 7.64 6.21 18.38
CA PHE A 355 7.62 7.29 19.37
C PHE A 355 8.48 7.01 20.60
N GLY A 356 8.47 5.77 21.11
CA GLY A 356 9.14 5.43 22.36
C GLY A 356 10.67 5.43 22.34
N THR A 357 11.32 5.57 21.17
CA THR A 357 12.81 5.63 21.06
C THR A 357 13.34 6.99 20.62
N ILE A 358 12.50 8.03 20.57
CA ILE A 358 12.94 9.36 20.12
C ILE A 358 13.85 10.02 21.15
N ASN A 359 13.40 10.14 22.41
CA ASN A 359 14.18 10.64 23.53
C ASN A 359 13.57 10.21 24.88
N ARG A 360 14.22 10.57 25.99
CA ARG A 360 13.75 10.20 27.35
C ARG A 360 12.33 10.69 27.67
N ILE A 361 11.90 11.82 27.11
CA ILE A 361 10.55 12.35 27.32
C ILE A 361 9.53 11.46 26.61
N THR A 362 9.79 11.08 25.36
CA THR A 362 8.88 10.24 24.59
C THR A 362 8.84 8.80 25.11
N GLU A 363 9.98 8.26 25.56
CA GLU A 363 10.06 6.95 26.23
C GLU A 363 9.21 6.90 27.51
N ARG A 364 9.36 7.91 28.39
CA ARG A 364 8.54 8.04 29.59
C ARG A 364 7.06 8.23 29.25
N THR A 365 6.75 9.02 28.22
CA THR A 365 5.38 9.24 27.77
C THR A 365 4.78 7.94 27.22
N MET A 366 5.52 7.18 26.43
CA MET A 366 5.09 5.87 25.94
C MET A 366 4.80 4.90 27.08
N SER A 367 5.67 4.85 28.09
CA SER A 367 5.45 4.04 29.29
C SER A 367 4.13 4.40 30.00
N LEU A 368 3.78 5.69 30.04
CA LEU A 368 2.49 6.13 30.57
C LEU A 368 1.33 5.75 29.64
N LEU A 369 1.49 5.86 28.33
CA LEU A 369 0.45 5.46 27.37
C LEU A 369 0.15 3.95 27.47
N LEU A 370 1.17 3.11 27.62
CA LEU A 370 1.04 1.67 27.87
C LEU A 370 0.35 1.41 29.22
N LYS A 371 0.81 2.05 30.31
CA LYS A 371 0.21 1.91 31.65
C LYS A 371 -1.28 2.32 31.69
N ASN A 372 -1.69 3.26 30.84
CA ASN A 372 -3.06 3.73 30.76
C ASN A 372 -3.87 3.06 29.63
N ASN A 373 -3.36 1.97 29.04
CA ASN A 373 -4.03 1.18 28.01
C ASN A 373 -4.38 1.96 26.71
N PHE A 374 -3.63 3.02 26.39
CA PHE A 374 -3.74 3.68 25.07
C PHE A 374 -3.06 2.84 23.98
N TYR A 375 -2.02 2.09 24.34
CA TYR A 375 -1.34 1.09 23.50
C TYR A 375 -1.20 -0.23 24.28
N THR A 376 -0.89 -1.32 23.58
CA THR A 376 -0.54 -2.61 24.19
C THR A 376 0.75 -3.12 23.56
N GLU A 377 1.62 -3.69 24.39
CA GLU A 377 2.87 -4.35 23.98
C GLU A 377 2.69 -5.85 23.77
#